data_AF-A0A8T0SND8-F1
#
_entry.id   AF-A0A8T0SND8-F1
#
_cell.length_a   1.000
_cell.length_b   1.000
_cell.length_c   1.000
_cell.angle_alpha   90.00
_cell.angle_beta   90.00
_cell.angle_gamma   90.00
#
_symmetry.space_group_name_H-M   'P 1'
#
loop_
_entity.id
_entity.type
_entity.pdbx_description
1 polymer ?
#
loop_
_entity_poly.entity_id
_entity_poly.type
_entity_poly.pdbx_seq_one_letter_code
_entity_poly.pdbx_strand_id
1 'polypeptide(L)'
;MASSLLHCSDKLPFMDVEAILHMKEGLGETSYAQNSSLQKRGMDTLKSLITNAATDVYISQMPERFTVADLGCSSGPNALCLVEAIVGSVGRVCGRRPSQPPPEFSVLLNDLPTNDFNTIFFSLPEFTDRLKAAAETDEWGRPMVFLSGVPGSFYGRLFPRRSVHFVCSCSSLHWLSQVPPGLFDEAGRPVNTGKMYISSTSPAAVPVAYLRQFQRDLGLFLKCRAAEVVPGGRMVLAMLGRQTEAGYIDRRTTFLWELLSESLAALVSQGVVEQEKVDAYNVPFYAPSMEEVEEEVRREGSFRLDYAQTYEISLSSSGDAREDGRTVSMAIRAIQESMLSHHFGADVVDALFHRYTDLVTESMEREEVKSLQIGVVLTRYSTGLRTGCALGLPFNSLLRRRRLLRPLSVLGAGGQGYFLPGAWVPI
;
A
#
# COMPACT_ATOMS: atom_id res chain seq x y z
N MET A 1 49.72 -26.82 -1.53
CA MET A 1 48.98 -27.23 -0.32
C MET A 1 47.62 -26.57 -0.38
N ALA A 2 46.60 -27.39 -0.67
CA ALA A 2 45.21 -26.97 -0.65
C ALA A 2 44.77 -26.79 0.81
N SER A 3 44.22 -25.63 1.14
CA SER A 3 43.46 -25.42 2.37
C SER A 3 41.99 -25.34 2.00
N SER A 4 41.34 -26.50 2.07
CA SER A 4 39.89 -26.64 2.06
C SER A 4 39.30 -25.95 3.30
N LEU A 5 38.67 -24.80 3.12
CA LEU A 5 37.69 -24.30 4.08
C LEU A 5 36.33 -24.81 3.61
N LEU A 6 35.95 -25.96 4.15
CA LEU A 6 34.57 -26.42 4.24
C LEU A 6 33.76 -25.32 4.93
N HIS A 7 33.05 -24.51 4.15
CA HIS A 7 31.94 -23.72 4.67
C HIS A 7 30.74 -24.64 4.80
N CYS A 8 30.68 -25.35 5.93
CA CYS A 8 29.41 -25.84 6.44
C CYS A 8 28.70 -24.64 7.07
N SER A 9 27.65 -24.17 6.42
CA SER A 9 26.62 -23.36 7.07
C SER A 9 25.32 -23.75 6.42
N ASP A 10 24.60 -24.66 7.07
CA ASP A 10 23.18 -24.94 6.87
C ASP A 10 22.40 -23.63 7.05
N LYS A 11 22.36 -22.79 6.02
CA LYS A 11 21.40 -21.69 5.94
C LYS A 11 20.08 -22.34 5.55
N LEU A 12 19.13 -22.35 6.48
CA LEU A 12 17.73 -22.58 6.16
C LEU A 12 17.37 -21.77 4.89
N PRO A 13 16.62 -22.34 3.93
CA PRO A 13 16.40 -21.79 2.61
C PRO A 13 15.37 -20.65 2.65
N PHE A 14 15.66 -19.61 3.43
CA PHE A 14 14.78 -18.45 3.51
C PHE A 14 15.05 -17.53 2.32
N MET A 15 13.97 -17.18 1.61
CA MET A 15 13.97 -16.15 0.59
C MET A 15 14.53 -14.83 1.17
N ASP A 16 15.59 -14.30 0.55
CA ASP A 16 16.10 -12.96 0.84
C ASP A 16 15.16 -11.92 0.20
N VAL A 17 14.19 -11.45 0.98
CA VAL A 17 13.14 -10.55 0.50
C VAL A 17 13.73 -9.25 -0.07
N GLU A 18 14.75 -8.67 0.56
CA GLU A 18 15.33 -7.40 0.10
C GLU A 18 16.06 -7.55 -1.25
N ALA A 19 16.62 -8.74 -1.52
CA ALA A 19 17.30 -9.04 -2.77
C ALA A 19 16.39 -9.57 -3.89
N ILE A 20 15.15 -10.00 -3.56
CA ILE A 20 14.28 -10.73 -4.49
C ILE A 20 12.96 -9.99 -4.75
N LEU A 21 12.34 -9.41 -3.72
CA LEU A 21 11.05 -8.73 -3.86
C LEU A 21 11.25 -7.41 -4.62
N HIS A 22 10.71 -7.36 -5.82
CA HIS A 22 10.45 -6.13 -6.55
C HIS A 22 9.27 -6.35 -7.48
N MET A 23 8.58 -5.26 -7.83
CA MET A 23 7.55 -5.31 -8.87
C MET A 23 8.21 -5.47 -10.24
N LYS A 24 7.49 -6.03 -11.22
CA LYS A 24 8.03 -6.30 -12.55
C LYS A 24 8.53 -5.02 -13.22
N GLU A 25 9.82 -4.99 -13.55
CA GLU A 25 10.53 -3.83 -14.09
C GLU A 25 10.09 -3.43 -15.51
N GLY A 26 10.48 -2.21 -15.89
CA GLY A 26 10.33 -1.69 -17.24
C GLY A 26 8.91 -1.22 -17.60
N LEU A 27 8.67 -1.12 -18.91
CA LEU A 27 7.45 -0.56 -19.51
C LEU A 27 6.73 -1.55 -20.43
N GLY A 28 7.13 -2.83 -20.43
CA GLY A 28 6.53 -3.88 -21.25
C GLY A 28 5.12 -4.25 -20.79
N GLU A 29 4.43 -5.09 -21.57
CA GLU A 29 3.04 -5.48 -21.28
C GLU A 29 2.85 -6.14 -19.91
N THR A 30 3.84 -6.88 -19.41
CA THR A 30 3.80 -7.54 -18.09
C THR A 30 4.34 -6.66 -16.95
N SER A 31 4.86 -5.47 -17.25
CA SER A 31 5.46 -4.59 -16.25
C SER A 31 4.43 -4.08 -15.23
N TYR A 32 4.91 -3.74 -14.03
CA TYR A 32 4.07 -3.13 -13.02
C TYR A 32 3.51 -1.79 -13.48
N ALA A 33 4.30 -0.99 -14.22
CA ALA A 33 3.86 0.30 -14.74
C ALA A 33 2.59 0.20 -15.61
N GLN A 34 2.41 -0.91 -16.34
CA GLN A 34 1.22 -1.16 -17.18
C GLN A 34 0.09 -1.89 -16.43
N ASN A 35 0.37 -2.52 -15.28
CA ASN A 35 -0.57 -3.39 -14.57
C ASN A 35 -0.89 -2.94 -13.13
N SER A 36 -0.65 -1.67 -12.80
CA SER A 36 -0.86 -1.12 -11.44
C SER A 36 -2.20 -0.39 -11.23
N SER A 37 -3.20 -0.64 -12.08
CA SER A 37 -4.51 0.04 -12.04
C SER A 37 -5.32 -0.30 -10.79
N LEU A 38 -5.16 -1.51 -10.25
CA LEU A 38 -5.77 -1.97 -9.00
C LEU A 38 -5.28 -1.16 -7.80
N GLN A 39 -3.96 -1.03 -7.65
CA GLN A 39 -3.33 -0.24 -6.60
C GLN A 39 -3.68 1.24 -6.76
N LYS A 40 -3.78 1.72 -8.01
CA LYS A 40 -4.25 3.08 -8.31
C LYS A 40 -5.65 3.34 -7.77
N ARG A 41 -6.61 2.43 -7.97
CA ARG A 41 -7.98 2.55 -7.41
C ARG A 41 -7.98 2.59 -5.88
N GLY A 42 -7.12 1.78 -5.25
CA GLY A 42 -6.91 1.82 -3.80
C GLY A 42 -6.42 3.18 -3.32
N MET A 43 -5.39 3.70 -3.96
CA MET A 43 -4.85 5.02 -3.67
C MET A 43 -5.87 6.14 -3.93
N ASP A 44 -6.61 6.08 -5.04
CA ASP A 44 -7.62 7.08 -5.39
C ASP A 44 -8.77 7.12 -4.37
N THR A 45 -9.17 5.96 -3.83
CA THR A 45 -10.15 5.86 -2.72
C THR A 45 -9.68 6.61 -1.47
N LEU A 46 -8.38 6.58 -1.20
CA LEU A 46 -7.75 7.19 -0.02
C LEU A 46 -7.17 8.58 -0.30
N LYS A 47 -7.28 9.07 -1.54
CA LYS A 47 -6.64 10.32 -1.99
C LYS A 47 -7.00 11.51 -1.12
N SER A 48 -8.28 11.66 -0.77
CA SER A 48 -8.74 12.77 0.08
C SER A 48 -8.15 12.69 1.48
N LEU A 49 -8.07 11.49 2.07
CA LEU A 49 -7.45 11.26 3.37
C LEU A 49 -5.97 11.67 3.36
N ILE A 50 -5.25 11.23 2.33
CA ILE A 50 -3.82 11.54 2.13
C ILE A 50 -3.62 13.04 1.97
N THR A 51 -4.32 13.68 1.03
CA THR A 51 -4.11 15.09 0.73
C THR A 51 -4.52 16.00 1.89
N ASN A 52 -5.59 15.65 2.60
CA ASN A 52 -6.02 16.40 3.78
C ASN A 52 -5.01 16.26 4.92
N ALA A 53 -4.51 15.06 5.20
CA ALA A 53 -3.52 14.85 6.24
C ALA A 53 -2.21 15.60 5.95
N ALA A 54 -1.73 15.59 4.71
CA ALA A 54 -0.55 16.36 4.30
C ALA A 54 -0.78 17.88 4.45
N THR A 55 -1.95 18.35 4.01
CA THR A 55 -2.35 19.75 4.08
C THR A 55 -2.45 20.23 5.54
N ASP A 56 -3.02 19.42 6.43
CA ASP A 56 -3.11 19.72 7.86
C ASP A 56 -1.71 19.88 8.50
N VAL A 57 -0.77 18.98 8.18
CA VAL A 57 0.62 19.09 8.68
C VAL A 57 1.21 20.40 8.21
N TYR A 58 1.12 20.70 6.91
CA TYR A 58 1.65 21.93 6.35
C TYR A 58 1.04 23.16 7.04
N ILE A 59 -0.29 23.27 7.15
CA ILE A 59 -0.96 24.41 7.80
C ILE A 59 -0.52 24.57 9.25
N SER A 60 -0.31 23.46 9.96
CA SER A 60 0.04 23.50 11.39
C SER A 60 1.48 23.93 11.66
N GLN A 61 2.40 23.69 10.72
CA GLN A 61 3.84 23.92 10.93
C GLN A 61 4.40 25.04 10.06
N MET A 62 3.78 25.31 8.91
CA MET A 62 4.20 26.27 7.88
C MET A 62 5.71 26.25 7.60
N PRO A 63 6.31 25.06 7.33
CA PRO A 63 7.75 24.99 7.12
C PRO A 63 8.13 25.59 5.77
N GLU A 64 9.30 26.23 5.68
CA GLU A 64 9.87 26.69 4.41
C GLU A 64 10.13 25.52 3.44
N ARG A 65 10.55 24.37 3.98
CA ARG A 65 10.76 23.12 3.24
C ARG A 65 9.81 22.05 3.76
N PHE A 66 8.89 21.59 2.91
CA PHE A 66 7.95 20.52 3.24
C PHE A 66 8.44 19.18 2.69
N THR A 67 8.84 18.28 3.59
CA THR A 67 9.41 16.98 3.23
C THR A 67 8.37 15.88 3.28
N VAL A 68 8.15 15.24 2.13
CA VAL A 68 7.21 14.15 1.92
C VAL A 68 7.98 12.88 1.57
N ALA A 69 7.68 11.77 2.24
CA ALA A 69 8.24 10.47 1.89
C ALA A 69 7.13 9.52 1.44
N ASP A 70 7.33 8.85 0.30
CA ASP A 70 6.52 7.72 -0.16
C ASP A 70 7.32 6.43 0.05
N LEU A 71 6.79 5.53 0.89
CA LEU A 71 7.48 4.31 1.33
C LEU A 71 6.87 3.07 0.65
N GLY A 72 7.64 2.48 -0.27
CA GLY A 72 7.18 1.45 -1.20
C GLY A 72 6.56 2.06 -2.45
N CYS A 73 7.31 2.94 -3.14
CA CYS A 73 6.83 3.69 -4.29
C CYS A 73 6.69 2.85 -5.58
N SER A 74 7.31 1.67 -5.64
CA SER A 74 7.41 0.82 -6.83
C SER A 74 8.05 1.56 -8.02
N SER A 75 7.80 1.10 -9.24
CA SER A 75 8.32 1.62 -10.52
C SER A 75 7.23 2.20 -11.44
N GLY A 76 5.97 2.17 -11.00
CA GLY A 76 4.81 2.60 -11.80
C GLY A 76 4.45 4.09 -11.65
N PRO A 77 3.46 4.57 -12.44
CA PRO A 77 3.05 5.98 -12.45
C PRO A 77 2.40 6.44 -11.13
N ASN A 78 1.98 5.50 -10.28
CA ASN A 78 1.23 5.79 -9.06
C ASN A 78 2.00 6.70 -8.07
N ALA A 79 3.31 6.50 -7.92
CA ALA A 79 4.14 7.31 -7.03
C ALA A 79 4.11 8.80 -7.41
N LEU A 80 4.28 9.11 -8.70
CA LEU A 80 4.27 10.49 -9.18
C LEU A 80 2.86 11.10 -9.11
N CYS A 81 1.80 10.32 -9.37
CA CYS A 81 0.42 10.78 -9.17
C CYS A 81 0.11 11.16 -7.70
N LEU A 82 0.65 10.39 -6.75
CA LEU A 82 0.52 10.68 -5.32
C LEU A 82 1.18 12.02 -4.97
N VAL A 83 2.39 12.23 -5.48
CA VAL A 83 3.15 13.48 -5.28
C VAL A 83 2.41 14.67 -5.86
N GLU A 84 1.91 14.57 -7.10
CA GLU A 84 1.10 15.61 -7.75
C GLU A 84 -0.12 15.99 -6.89
N ALA A 85 -0.82 14.98 -6.35
CA ALA A 85 -2.00 15.21 -5.51
C ALA A 85 -1.66 15.96 -4.21
N ILE A 86 -0.56 15.59 -3.54
CA ILE A 86 -0.11 16.24 -2.31
C ILE A 86 0.34 17.67 -2.58
N VAL A 87 1.23 17.86 -3.57
CA VAL A 87 1.76 19.18 -3.96
C VAL A 87 0.62 20.11 -4.36
N GLY A 88 -0.30 19.65 -5.21
CA GLY A 88 -1.46 20.44 -5.63
C GLY A 88 -2.42 20.77 -4.49
N SER A 89 -2.58 19.90 -3.49
CA SER A 89 -3.41 20.20 -2.32
C SER A 89 -2.80 21.27 -1.42
N VAL A 90 -1.51 21.13 -1.10
CA VAL A 90 -0.78 22.09 -0.27
C VAL A 90 -0.65 23.43 -0.99
N GLY A 91 -0.32 23.43 -2.29
CA GLY A 91 -0.23 24.64 -3.11
C GLY A 91 -1.52 25.45 -3.16
N ARG A 92 -2.69 24.79 -3.27
CA ARG A 92 -4.00 25.47 -3.24
C ARG A 92 -4.28 26.19 -1.91
N VAL A 93 -3.79 25.66 -0.79
CA VAL A 93 -3.93 26.33 0.50
C VAL A 93 -2.97 27.51 0.63
N CYS A 94 -1.74 27.38 0.10
CA CYS A 94 -0.78 28.48 0.06
C CYS A 94 -1.28 29.65 -0.78
N GLY A 95 -1.85 29.39 -1.96
CA GLY A 95 -2.38 30.44 -2.85
C GLY A 95 -3.50 31.28 -2.24
N ARG A 96 -4.21 30.77 -1.22
CA ARG A 96 -5.21 31.54 -0.44
C ARG A 96 -4.57 32.48 0.59
N ARG A 97 -3.25 32.44 0.76
CA ARG A 97 -2.46 33.22 1.72
C ARG A 97 -1.34 33.97 0.97
N PRO A 98 -1.66 35.05 0.25
CA PRO A 98 -0.70 35.72 -0.66
C PRO A 98 0.52 36.36 0.03
N SER A 99 0.57 36.38 1.36
CA SER A 99 1.70 36.96 2.12
C SER A 99 2.88 36.01 2.30
N GLN A 100 2.81 34.76 1.85
CA GLN A 100 3.92 33.79 1.97
C GLN A 100 4.10 32.99 0.67
N PRO A 101 5.34 32.80 0.20
CA PRO A 101 5.60 31.91 -0.93
C PRO A 101 5.25 30.45 -0.57
N PRO A 102 4.94 29.60 -1.57
CA PRO A 102 4.76 28.16 -1.34
C PRO A 102 6.07 27.53 -0.82
N PRO A 103 5.99 26.40 -0.08
CA PRO A 103 7.19 25.76 0.44
C PRO A 103 7.96 25.06 -0.70
N GLU A 104 9.25 24.86 -0.47
CA GLU A 104 10.02 23.90 -1.26
C GLU A 104 9.61 22.48 -0.87
N PHE A 105 9.12 21.69 -1.83
CA PHE A 105 8.79 20.30 -1.61
C PHE A 105 10.05 19.44 -1.79
N SER A 106 10.42 18.71 -0.76
CA SER A 106 11.45 17.68 -0.80
C SER A 106 10.78 16.32 -0.76
N VAL A 107 10.74 15.63 -1.90
CA VAL A 107 10.01 14.37 -2.08
C VAL A 107 11.00 13.22 -2.11
N LEU A 108 10.80 12.27 -1.20
CA LEU A 108 11.65 11.10 -1.01
C LEU A 108 10.87 9.85 -1.44
N LEU A 109 11.24 9.27 -2.57
CA LEU A 109 10.65 8.03 -3.09
C LEU A 109 11.50 6.85 -2.62
N ASN A 110 10.97 6.05 -1.69
CA ASN A 110 11.64 4.90 -1.14
C ASN A 110 11.06 3.59 -1.69
N ASP A 111 11.96 2.66 -1.97
CA ASP A 111 11.63 1.26 -2.21
C ASP A 111 12.86 0.39 -1.91
N LEU A 112 12.76 -0.93 -2.06
CA LEU A 112 13.88 -1.86 -1.93
C LEU A 112 14.95 -1.56 -3.00
N PRO A 113 16.23 -1.92 -2.74
CA PRO A 113 17.33 -1.61 -3.66
C PRO A 113 17.18 -2.18 -5.07
N THR A 114 16.42 -3.27 -5.22
CA THR A 114 16.14 -3.96 -6.48
C THR A 114 15.02 -3.32 -7.31
N ASN A 115 14.32 -2.33 -6.77
CA ASN A 115 13.27 -1.62 -7.48
C ASN A 115 13.82 -0.86 -8.71
N ASP A 116 13.00 -0.75 -9.74
CA ASP A 116 13.33 -0.03 -10.96
C ASP A 116 13.11 1.49 -10.81
N PHE A 117 14.03 2.14 -10.10
CA PHE A 117 14.06 3.60 -9.98
C PHE A 117 14.32 4.30 -11.32
N ASN A 118 14.98 3.65 -12.26
CA ASN A 118 15.28 4.24 -13.57
C ASN A 118 13.98 4.57 -14.32
N THR A 119 13.00 3.66 -14.31
CA THR A 119 11.70 3.90 -14.92
C THR A 119 10.99 5.13 -14.31
N ILE A 120 11.04 5.31 -12.99
CA ILE A 120 10.51 6.52 -12.34
C ILE A 120 11.24 7.77 -12.82
N PHE A 121 12.58 7.72 -12.86
CA PHE A 121 13.41 8.86 -13.25
C PHE A 121 13.21 9.25 -14.72
N PHE A 122 12.93 8.28 -15.61
CA PHE A 122 12.57 8.57 -17.00
C PHE A 122 11.24 9.30 -17.12
N SER A 123 10.30 9.16 -16.17
CA SER A 123 9.01 9.88 -16.16
C SER A 123 9.08 11.30 -15.59
N LEU A 124 10.23 11.74 -15.06
CA LEU A 124 10.37 13.06 -14.43
C LEU A 124 10.11 14.26 -15.36
N PRO A 125 10.54 14.27 -16.64
CA PRO A 125 10.25 15.38 -17.53
C PRO A 125 8.74 15.61 -17.69
N GLU A 126 7.99 14.54 -17.97
CA GLU A 126 6.54 14.60 -18.15
C GLU A 126 5.83 15.04 -16.86
N PHE A 127 6.24 14.50 -15.71
CA PHE A 127 5.75 14.93 -14.40
C PHE A 127 5.98 16.42 -14.14
N THR A 128 7.18 16.91 -14.47
CA THR A 128 7.54 18.32 -14.29
C THR A 128 6.67 19.22 -15.17
N ASP A 129 6.40 18.82 -16.40
CA ASP A 129 5.53 19.57 -17.31
C ASP A 129 4.07 19.58 -16.84
N ARG A 130 3.56 18.47 -16.28
CA ARG A 130 2.23 18.44 -15.64
C ARG A 130 2.14 19.37 -14.44
N LEU A 131 3.16 19.42 -13.59
CA LEU A 131 3.21 20.37 -12.47
C LEU A 131 3.22 21.83 -12.95
N LYS A 132 3.97 22.15 -14.00
CA LYS A 132 4.00 23.49 -14.61
C LYS A 132 2.65 23.88 -15.20
N ALA A 133 1.97 22.95 -15.88
CA ALA A 133 0.66 23.19 -16.49
C ALA A 133 -0.45 23.40 -15.44
N ALA A 134 -0.34 22.76 -14.28
CA ALA A 134 -1.29 22.90 -13.18
C ALA A 134 -1.13 24.20 -12.36
N ALA A 135 -0.01 24.90 -12.50
CA ALA A 135 0.22 26.18 -11.84
C ALA A 135 -0.38 27.33 -12.66
N GLU A 136 -1.51 27.88 -12.23
CA GLU A 136 -2.16 29.07 -12.81
C GLU A 136 -1.38 30.38 -12.58
N THR A 137 -0.18 30.30 -11.97
CA THR A 137 0.66 31.43 -11.54
C THR A 137 1.96 31.55 -12.34
N ASP A 138 2.57 32.74 -12.24
CA ASP A 138 3.90 33.04 -12.80
C ASP A 138 4.99 32.11 -12.23
N GLU A 139 6.19 32.14 -12.81
CA GLU A 139 7.28 31.21 -12.50
C GLU A 139 7.69 31.20 -11.01
N TRP A 140 7.51 32.32 -10.30
CA TRP A 140 7.84 32.50 -8.88
C TRP A 140 6.70 32.11 -7.91
N GLY A 141 5.47 31.97 -8.38
CA GLY A 141 4.34 31.50 -7.59
C GLY A 141 4.16 29.98 -7.58
N ARG A 142 5.12 29.21 -8.13
CA ARG A 142 5.00 27.76 -8.33
C ARG A 142 5.63 26.97 -7.18
N PRO A 143 5.03 25.84 -6.79
CA PRO A 143 5.67 24.93 -5.84
C PRO A 143 6.92 24.30 -6.47
N MET A 144 8.08 24.56 -5.87
CA MET A 144 9.34 23.92 -6.26
C MET A 144 9.37 22.50 -5.73
N VAL A 145 9.56 21.51 -6.60
CA VAL A 145 9.55 20.08 -6.22
C VAL A 145 10.90 19.44 -6.53
N PHE A 146 11.57 18.95 -5.49
CA PHE A 146 12.84 18.24 -5.57
C PHE A 146 12.63 16.77 -5.21
N LEU A 147 12.86 15.87 -6.17
CA LEU A 147 12.67 14.43 -6.01
C LEU A 147 14.00 13.72 -5.73
N SER A 148 13.97 12.69 -4.89
CA SER A 148 15.12 11.83 -4.60
C SER A 148 14.65 10.38 -4.43
N GLY A 149 15.37 9.43 -5.05
CA GLY A 149 15.21 8.01 -4.77
C GLY A 149 15.98 7.61 -3.52
N VAL A 150 15.39 6.76 -2.66
CA VAL A 150 15.98 6.31 -1.40
C VAL A 150 15.87 4.78 -1.33
N PRO A 151 16.88 4.04 -1.85
CA PRO A 151 16.86 2.58 -1.82
C PRO A 151 17.10 2.05 -0.40
N GLY A 152 16.29 1.09 0.03
CA GLY A 152 16.47 0.35 1.28
C GLY A 152 15.15 -0.06 1.93
N SER A 153 15.20 -1.08 2.77
CA SER A 153 14.03 -1.53 3.53
C SER A 153 13.49 -0.47 4.49
N PHE A 154 12.18 -0.18 4.40
CA PHE A 154 11.50 0.68 5.37
C PHE A 154 11.36 0.07 6.76
N TYR A 155 11.77 -1.19 6.97
CA TYR A 155 11.87 -1.76 8.32
C TYR A 155 13.14 -1.31 9.05
N GLY A 156 14.03 -0.59 8.35
CA GLY A 156 15.17 0.11 8.90
C GLY A 156 15.03 1.65 8.87
N ARG A 157 16.11 2.33 9.28
CA ARG A 157 16.26 3.78 9.15
C ARG A 157 16.61 4.14 7.70
N LEU A 158 15.87 5.10 7.15
CA LEU A 158 16.02 5.61 5.78
C LEU A 158 16.45 7.08 5.77
N PHE A 159 16.04 7.84 6.78
CA PHE A 159 16.20 9.29 6.80
C PHE A 159 16.92 9.76 8.06
N PRO A 160 17.52 10.97 8.06
CA PRO A 160 17.99 11.61 9.28
C PRO A 160 16.89 11.80 10.33
N ARG A 161 17.29 12.10 11.57
CA ARG A 161 16.30 12.33 12.64
C ARG A 161 15.52 13.61 12.36
N ARG A 162 14.19 13.56 12.56
CA ARG A 162 13.28 14.71 12.45
C ARG A 162 13.46 15.49 11.12
N SER A 163 13.58 14.77 10.01
CA SER A 163 13.75 15.37 8.68
C SER A 163 12.53 15.27 7.79
N VAL A 164 11.52 14.46 8.17
CA VAL A 164 10.32 14.20 7.36
C VAL A 164 9.08 14.77 8.03
N HIS A 165 8.25 15.47 7.26
CA HIS A 165 7.02 16.11 7.76
C HIS A 165 5.81 15.21 7.55
N PHE A 166 5.74 14.59 6.38
CA PHE A 166 4.63 13.72 5.99
C PHE A 166 5.15 12.43 5.36
N VAL A 167 4.60 11.30 5.80
CA VAL A 167 4.90 9.97 5.25
C VAL A 167 3.63 9.40 4.63
N CYS A 168 3.74 8.82 3.45
CA CYS A 168 2.73 7.96 2.87
C CYS A 168 3.32 6.58 2.63
N SER A 169 2.50 5.55 2.83
CA SER A 169 2.82 4.18 2.46
C SER A 169 1.54 3.57 1.93
N CYS A 170 1.50 3.30 0.64
CA CYS A 170 0.31 2.78 -0.04
C CYS A 170 0.60 1.41 -0.66
N SER A 171 -0.16 0.40 -0.24
CA SER A 171 -0.05 -0.98 -0.73
C SER A 171 1.36 -1.59 -0.57
N SER A 172 2.07 -1.29 0.52
CA SER A 172 3.42 -1.81 0.76
C SER A 172 3.63 -2.47 2.14
N LEU A 173 2.99 -1.99 3.20
CA LEU A 173 3.19 -2.51 4.57
C LEU A 173 2.65 -3.92 4.87
N HIS A 174 1.94 -4.53 3.93
CA HIS A 174 1.55 -5.94 4.01
C HIS A 174 2.69 -6.90 3.60
N TRP A 175 3.75 -6.39 2.97
CA TRP A 175 4.96 -7.16 2.66
C TRP A 175 5.85 -7.26 3.88
N LEU A 176 6.02 -8.47 4.42
CA LEU A 176 6.86 -8.75 5.57
C LEU A 176 8.35 -8.62 5.23
N SER A 177 9.17 -8.39 6.25
CA SER A 177 10.62 -8.31 6.08
C SER A 177 11.25 -9.65 5.69
N GLN A 178 10.57 -10.75 5.97
CA GLN A 178 10.98 -12.11 5.68
C GLN A 178 9.78 -13.06 5.75
N VAL A 179 9.92 -14.24 5.13
CA VAL A 179 9.03 -15.36 5.39
C VAL A 179 9.10 -15.71 6.90
N PRO A 180 7.95 -15.85 7.61
CA PRO A 180 7.99 -16.12 9.03
C PRO A 180 8.76 -17.42 9.35
N PRO A 181 9.77 -17.38 10.24
CA PRO A 181 10.57 -18.57 10.57
C PRO A 181 9.74 -19.73 11.12
N GLY A 182 8.62 -19.44 11.79
CA GLY A 182 7.70 -20.44 12.33
C GLY A 182 6.90 -21.22 11.29
N LEU A 183 7.15 -21.01 9.99
CA LEU A 183 6.57 -21.81 8.90
C LEU A 183 7.43 -23.04 8.56
N PHE A 184 8.55 -23.23 9.26
CA PHE A 184 9.39 -24.42 9.15
C PHE A 184 9.53 -25.05 10.53
N ASP A 185 9.49 -26.38 10.60
CA ASP A 185 9.69 -27.11 11.85
C ASP A 185 11.18 -27.15 12.25
N GLU A 186 11.49 -27.78 13.38
CA GLU A 186 12.87 -27.88 13.89
C GLU A 186 13.82 -28.62 12.94
N ALA A 187 13.28 -29.46 12.04
CA ALA A 187 14.04 -30.15 11.00
C ALA A 187 14.11 -29.35 9.68
N GLY A 188 13.61 -28.10 9.66
CA GLY A 188 13.56 -27.25 8.47
C GLY A 188 12.51 -27.67 7.45
N ARG A 189 11.54 -28.50 7.82
CA ARG A 189 10.48 -28.95 6.90
C ARG A 189 9.33 -27.95 6.89
N PRO A 190 8.73 -27.66 5.73
CA PRO A 190 7.63 -26.71 5.65
C PRO A 190 6.40 -27.19 6.44
N VAL A 191 5.77 -26.26 7.16
CA VAL A 191 4.56 -26.51 7.96
C VAL A 191 3.29 -26.27 7.14
N ASN A 192 3.32 -25.32 6.20
CA ASN A 192 2.17 -24.94 5.39
C ASN A 192 2.14 -25.67 4.03
N THR A 193 2.15 -27.00 4.06
CA THR A 193 2.27 -27.83 2.84
C THR A 193 1.11 -27.58 1.86
N GLY A 194 1.43 -27.49 0.57
CA GLY A 194 0.48 -27.31 -0.53
C GLY A 194 -0.16 -25.93 -0.61
N LYS A 195 0.24 -24.97 0.24
CA LYS A 195 -0.32 -23.62 0.30
C LYS A 195 0.79 -22.58 0.38
N MET A 196 0.69 -21.52 -0.43
CA MET A 196 1.68 -20.44 -0.40
C MET A 196 1.43 -19.40 0.68
N TYR A 197 0.19 -19.31 1.18
CA TYR A 197 -0.24 -18.36 2.21
C TYR A 197 -1.22 -19.04 3.16
N ILE A 198 -1.73 -18.29 4.14
CA ILE A 198 -2.76 -18.75 5.07
C ILE A 198 -4.01 -19.20 4.29
N SER A 199 -4.46 -20.42 4.55
CA SER A 199 -5.64 -21.05 3.95
C SER A 199 -6.46 -21.79 5.01
N SER A 200 -7.70 -22.16 4.67
CA SER A 200 -8.60 -22.95 5.53
C SER A 200 -8.04 -24.32 5.95
N THR A 201 -7.04 -24.82 5.20
CA THR A 201 -6.35 -26.09 5.46
C THR A 201 -5.00 -25.90 6.17
N SER A 202 -4.57 -24.66 6.42
CA SER A 202 -3.32 -24.37 7.11
C SER A 202 -3.41 -24.76 8.60
N PRO A 203 -2.35 -25.36 9.18
CA PRO A 203 -2.28 -25.58 10.62
C PRO A 203 -2.44 -24.27 11.42
N ALA A 204 -3.02 -24.33 12.62
CA ALA A 204 -3.26 -23.15 13.46
C ALA A 204 -1.98 -22.36 13.80
N ALA A 205 -0.80 -23.01 13.77
CA ALA A 205 0.49 -22.35 13.98
C ALA A 205 0.86 -21.37 12.85
N VAL A 206 0.35 -21.57 11.63
CA VAL A 206 0.69 -20.77 10.44
C VAL A 206 0.23 -19.31 10.59
N PRO A 207 -1.07 -19.00 10.82
CA PRO A 207 -1.49 -17.62 11.08
C PRO A 207 -0.76 -16.95 12.26
N VAL A 208 -0.47 -17.71 13.32
CA VAL A 208 0.25 -17.18 14.49
C VAL A 208 1.68 -16.79 14.13
N ALA A 209 2.37 -17.57 13.29
CA ALA A 209 3.70 -17.24 12.80
C ALA A 209 3.69 -15.96 11.96
N TYR A 210 2.74 -15.83 11.03
CA TYR A 210 2.56 -14.61 10.23
C TYR A 210 2.25 -13.38 11.08
N LEU A 211 1.32 -13.49 12.04
CA LEU A 211 0.98 -12.38 12.94
C LEU A 211 2.19 -11.92 13.76
N ARG A 212 2.99 -12.85 14.30
CA ARG A 212 4.21 -12.51 15.05
C ARG A 212 5.21 -11.76 14.19
N GLN A 213 5.40 -12.19 12.94
CA GLN A 213 6.28 -11.51 11.99
C GLN A 213 5.77 -10.11 11.67
N PHE A 214 4.48 -9.96 11.37
CA PHE A 214 3.85 -8.66 11.13
C PHE A 214 4.00 -7.70 12.32
N GLN A 215 3.73 -8.16 13.54
CA GLN A 215 3.87 -7.34 14.76
C GLN A 215 5.31 -6.87 14.97
N ARG A 216 6.30 -7.73 14.68
CA ARG A 216 7.71 -7.35 14.73
C ARG A 216 8.00 -6.27 13.69
N ASP A 217 7.57 -6.49 12.46
CA ASP A 217 7.86 -5.65 11.31
C ASP A 217 7.20 -4.28 11.42
N LEU A 218 5.90 -4.22 11.70
CA LEU A 218 5.19 -2.96 11.94
C LEU A 218 5.74 -2.22 13.17
N GLY A 219 6.09 -2.94 14.24
CA GLY A 219 6.74 -2.33 15.41
C GLY A 219 8.11 -1.72 15.08
N LEU A 220 8.92 -2.35 14.23
CA LEU A 220 10.20 -1.81 13.75
C LEU A 220 10.00 -0.61 12.82
N PHE A 221 9.05 -0.70 11.90
CA PHE A 221 8.65 0.40 11.02
C PHE A 221 8.28 1.63 11.86
N LEU A 222 7.35 1.50 12.80
CA LEU A 222 6.91 2.59 13.66
C LEU A 222 8.08 3.20 14.46
N LYS A 223 8.95 2.38 15.05
CA LYS A 223 10.15 2.87 15.77
C LYS A 223 11.09 3.67 14.87
N CYS A 224 11.33 3.21 13.64
CA CYS A 224 12.18 3.92 12.69
C CYS A 224 11.56 5.25 12.28
N ARG A 225 10.28 5.23 11.89
CA ARG A 225 9.54 6.45 11.53
C ARG A 225 9.44 7.43 12.68
N ALA A 226 9.32 6.96 13.92
CA ALA A 226 9.27 7.80 15.11
C ALA A 226 10.55 8.63 15.33
N ALA A 227 11.70 8.16 14.82
CA ALA A 227 12.96 8.88 14.87
C ALA A 227 13.08 9.91 13.74
N GLU A 228 12.44 9.65 12.60
CA GLU A 228 12.62 10.38 11.33
C GLU A 228 11.55 11.46 11.12
N VAL A 229 10.32 11.19 11.55
CA VAL A 229 9.20 12.12 11.45
C VAL A 229 9.33 13.19 12.52
N VAL A 230 9.14 14.46 12.13
CA VAL A 230 9.14 15.60 13.05
C VAL A 230 8.00 15.50 14.07
N PRO A 231 8.15 16.07 15.28
CA PRO A 231 7.04 16.32 16.18
C PRO A 231 5.83 16.93 15.46
N GLY A 232 4.64 16.36 15.61
CA GLY A 232 3.42 16.82 14.93
C GLY A 232 3.34 16.47 13.43
N GLY A 233 4.38 15.84 12.85
CA GLY A 233 4.31 15.26 11.52
C GLY A 233 3.33 14.08 11.47
N ARG A 234 2.85 13.75 10.27
CA ARG A 234 1.85 12.69 10.07
C ARG A 234 2.30 11.60 9.14
N MET A 235 1.69 10.43 9.29
CA MET A 235 1.80 9.32 8.37
C MET A 235 0.40 8.88 7.93
N VAL A 236 0.24 8.58 6.64
CA VAL A 236 -0.93 7.86 6.13
C VAL A 236 -0.47 6.49 5.66
N LEU A 237 -1.02 5.44 6.29
CA LEU A 237 -0.72 4.05 5.98
C LEU A 237 -1.96 3.44 5.33
N ALA A 238 -1.78 2.92 4.11
CA ALA A 238 -2.78 2.24 3.34
C ALA A 238 -2.26 0.85 2.97
N MET A 239 -2.91 -0.22 3.43
CA MET A 239 -2.44 -1.58 3.19
C MET A 239 -3.60 -2.56 3.03
N LEU A 240 -3.36 -3.64 2.29
CA LEU A 240 -4.27 -4.78 2.25
C LEU A 240 -4.50 -5.30 3.67
N GLY A 241 -5.75 -5.59 3.98
CA GLY A 241 -6.17 -6.09 5.29
C GLY A 241 -7.27 -7.12 5.18
N ARG A 242 -7.85 -7.46 6.32
CA ARG A 242 -9.00 -8.36 6.46
C ARG A 242 -10.03 -7.80 7.44
N GLN A 243 -11.27 -8.25 7.34
CA GLN A 243 -12.27 -8.02 8.38
C GLN A 243 -11.87 -8.74 9.66
N THR A 244 -12.05 -8.10 10.80
CA THR A 244 -11.73 -8.69 12.10
C THR A 244 -12.55 -9.96 12.33
N GLU A 245 -13.85 -9.90 12.03
CA GLU A 245 -14.83 -10.96 12.29
C GLU A 245 -14.62 -12.19 11.40
N ALA A 246 -13.92 -12.04 10.28
CA ALA A 246 -13.58 -13.15 9.38
C ALA A 246 -12.45 -14.04 9.93
N GLY A 247 -11.78 -13.64 11.02
CA GLY A 247 -10.56 -14.30 11.47
C GLY A 247 -9.47 -14.21 10.40
N TYR A 248 -8.57 -15.19 10.34
CA TYR A 248 -7.45 -15.17 9.39
C TYR A 248 -7.83 -15.54 7.95
N ILE A 249 -9.01 -16.13 7.74
CA ILE A 249 -9.51 -16.57 6.42
C ILE A 249 -10.60 -15.61 5.96
N ASP A 250 -10.18 -14.46 5.44
CA ASP A 250 -11.08 -13.52 4.76
C ASP A 250 -10.95 -13.67 3.26
N ARG A 251 -12.05 -14.04 2.58
CA ARG A 251 -12.10 -14.20 1.13
C ARG A 251 -11.67 -12.93 0.40
N ARG A 252 -11.88 -11.74 0.95
CA ARG A 252 -11.38 -10.47 0.35
C ARG A 252 -9.85 -10.39 0.26
N THR A 253 -9.14 -11.29 0.92
CA THR A 253 -7.68 -11.35 0.97
C THR A 253 -7.16 -12.68 0.45
N THR A 254 -7.64 -13.80 0.99
CA THR A 254 -7.06 -15.13 0.74
C THR A 254 -7.40 -15.67 -0.63
N PHE A 255 -8.47 -15.18 -1.25
CA PHE A 255 -9.01 -15.72 -2.50
C PHE A 255 -7.99 -15.77 -3.64
N LEU A 256 -7.27 -14.68 -3.92
CA LEU A 256 -6.27 -14.65 -4.99
C LEU A 256 -5.08 -15.59 -4.71
N TRP A 257 -4.72 -15.76 -3.43
CA TRP A 257 -3.68 -16.69 -3.01
C TRP A 257 -4.12 -18.16 -3.09
N GLU A 258 -5.40 -18.44 -2.84
CA GLU A 258 -5.99 -19.77 -3.00
C GLU A 258 -5.97 -20.18 -4.47
N LEU A 259 -6.38 -19.29 -5.38
CA LEU A 259 -6.34 -19.55 -6.83
C LEU A 259 -4.90 -19.74 -7.35
N LEU A 260 -3.92 -18.99 -6.84
CA LEU A 260 -2.51 -19.23 -7.16
C LEU A 260 -2.04 -20.61 -6.65
N SER A 261 -2.44 -21.01 -5.44
CA SER A 261 -2.12 -22.33 -4.87
C SER A 261 -2.76 -23.46 -5.70
N GLU A 262 -4.00 -23.29 -6.14
CA GLU A 262 -4.69 -24.25 -7.01
C GLU A 262 -4.02 -24.35 -8.39
N SER A 263 -3.55 -23.22 -8.93
CA SER A 263 -2.82 -23.19 -10.19
C SER A 263 -1.49 -23.96 -10.09
N LEU A 264 -0.74 -23.77 -9.00
CA LEU A 264 0.47 -24.56 -8.72
C LEU A 264 0.16 -26.05 -8.54
N ALA A 265 -0.90 -26.41 -7.80
CA ALA A 265 -1.30 -27.80 -7.62
C ALA A 265 -1.63 -28.49 -8.95
N ALA A 266 -2.25 -27.77 -9.89
CA ALA A 266 -2.48 -28.27 -11.23
C ALA A 266 -1.15 -28.53 -11.98
N LEU A 267 -0.18 -27.63 -11.88
CA LEU A 267 1.14 -27.83 -12.49
C LEU A 267 1.92 -28.99 -11.86
N VAL A 268 1.76 -29.22 -10.55
CA VAL A 268 2.31 -30.41 -9.89
C VAL A 268 1.69 -31.69 -10.45
N SER A 269 0.36 -31.73 -10.61
CA SER A 269 -0.34 -32.89 -11.18
C SER A 269 0.08 -33.21 -12.62
N GLN A 270 0.57 -32.21 -13.35
CA GLN A 270 1.10 -32.33 -14.71
C GLN A 270 2.60 -32.67 -14.75
N GLY A 271 3.27 -32.71 -13.59
CA GLY A 271 4.71 -32.96 -13.50
C GLY A 271 5.58 -31.78 -13.94
N VAL A 272 5.02 -30.57 -14.05
CA VAL A 272 5.76 -29.35 -14.42
C VAL A 272 6.52 -28.77 -13.22
N VAL A 273 5.97 -28.94 -12.02
CA VAL A 273 6.56 -28.46 -10.76
C VAL A 273 6.60 -29.61 -9.75
N GLU A 274 7.68 -29.69 -8.97
CA GLU A 274 7.82 -30.65 -7.87
C GLU A 274 6.98 -30.22 -6.67
N GLN A 275 6.29 -31.17 -6.02
CA GLN A 275 5.44 -30.88 -4.85
C GLN A 275 6.27 -30.24 -3.71
N GLU A 276 7.50 -30.70 -3.53
CA GLU A 276 8.42 -30.22 -2.51
C GLU A 276 8.75 -28.74 -2.71
N LYS A 277 8.83 -28.25 -3.96
CA LYS A 277 9.03 -26.83 -4.25
C LYS A 277 7.81 -26.01 -3.87
N VAL A 278 6.60 -26.52 -4.10
CA VAL A 278 5.36 -25.84 -3.70
C VAL A 278 5.27 -25.78 -2.18
N ASP A 279 5.56 -26.88 -1.48
CA ASP A 279 5.52 -26.95 -0.02
C ASP A 279 6.52 -25.98 0.62
N ALA A 280 7.70 -25.81 0.02
CA ALA A 280 8.73 -24.90 0.50
C ALA A 280 8.41 -23.41 0.26
N TYR A 281 7.50 -23.09 -0.65
CA TYR A 281 7.20 -21.70 -1.02
C TYR A 281 6.14 -21.10 -0.10
N ASN A 282 6.54 -20.09 0.69
CA ASN A 282 5.63 -19.27 1.47
C ASN A 282 5.87 -17.79 1.14
N VAL A 283 4.80 -17.02 0.98
CA VAL A 283 4.92 -15.61 0.61
C VAL A 283 5.21 -14.74 1.84
N PRO A 284 6.12 -13.76 1.76
CA PRO A 284 6.35 -12.79 2.84
C PRO A 284 5.23 -11.74 2.85
N PHE A 285 3.98 -12.16 3.02
CA PHE A 285 2.80 -11.31 2.98
C PHE A 285 1.95 -11.56 4.22
N TYR A 286 1.38 -10.51 4.79
CA TYR A 286 0.34 -10.63 5.81
C TYR A 286 -0.70 -9.52 5.68
N ALA A 287 -1.96 -9.90 5.66
CA ALA A 287 -3.07 -8.98 5.73
C ALA A 287 -3.58 -8.87 7.17
N PRO A 288 -3.27 -7.79 7.89
CA PRO A 288 -3.72 -7.61 9.26
C PRO A 288 -5.21 -7.28 9.34
N SER A 289 -5.83 -7.55 10.50
CA SER A 289 -7.08 -6.88 10.85
C SER A 289 -6.81 -5.45 11.32
N MET A 290 -7.85 -4.62 11.35
CA MET A 290 -7.72 -3.27 11.92
C MET A 290 -7.25 -3.33 13.39
N GLU A 291 -7.81 -4.25 14.18
CA GLU A 291 -7.43 -4.41 15.60
C GLU A 291 -5.95 -4.74 15.79
N GLU A 292 -5.37 -5.55 14.91
CA GLU A 292 -3.94 -5.89 14.96
C GLU A 292 -3.05 -4.67 14.68
N VAL A 293 -3.48 -3.79 13.77
CA VAL A 293 -2.79 -2.52 13.48
C VAL A 293 -2.91 -1.56 14.68
N GLU A 294 -4.11 -1.39 15.22
CA GLU A 294 -4.36 -0.51 16.37
C GLU A 294 -3.58 -0.96 17.62
N GLU A 295 -3.57 -2.27 17.88
CA GLU A 295 -2.80 -2.89 18.95
C GLU A 295 -1.31 -2.55 18.83
N GLU A 296 -0.75 -2.71 17.63
CA GLU A 296 0.67 -2.48 17.40
C GLU A 296 1.06 -1.01 17.53
N VAL A 297 0.25 -0.11 16.97
CA VAL A 297 0.43 1.35 17.10
C VAL A 297 0.42 1.75 18.57
N ARG A 298 -0.53 1.22 19.34
CA ARG A 298 -0.61 1.48 20.78
C ARG A 298 0.57 0.89 21.55
N ARG A 299 0.98 -0.34 21.20
CA ARG A 299 2.08 -1.06 21.84
C ARG A 299 3.42 -0.36 21.64
N GLU A 300 3.70 0.15 20.46
CA GLU A 300 4.92 0.90 20.17
C GLU A 300 4.88 2.31 20.81
N GLY A 301 3.76 3.01 20.69
CA GLY A 301 3.43 4.20 21.48
C GLY A 301 4.08 5.53 21.03
N SER A 302 4.75 5.59 19.89
CA SER A 302 5.34 6.83 19.36
C SER A 302 4.35 7.70 18.59
N PHE A 303 3.22 7.14 18.15
CA PHE A 303 2.23 7.83 17.33
C PHE A 303 0.85 7.77 17.97
N ARG A 304 0.09 8.84 17.78
CA ARG A 304 -1.35 8.87 18.05
C ARG A 304 -2.10 8.40 16.81
N LEU A 305 -3.04 7.49 16.99
CA LEU A 305 -4.00 7.10 15.97
C LEU A 305 -5.09 8.18 15.85
N ASP A 306 -5.10 8.91 14.73
CA ASP A 306 -6.08 9.99 14.48
C ASP A 306 -7.28 9.50 13.68
N TYR A 307 -7.08 8.49 12.82
CA TYR A 307 -8.12 7.92 11.97
C TYR A 307 -7.78 6.48 11.63
N ALA A 308 -8.80 5.63 11.58
CA ALA A 308 -8.71 4.22 11.20
C ALA A 308 -10.03 3.82 10.51
N GLN A 309 -9.95 3.32 9.28
CA GLN A 309 -11.12 2.79 8.57
C GLN A 309 -10.72 1.71 7.56
N THR A 310 -11.61 0.73 7.38
CA THR A 310 -11.53 -0.27 6.31
C THR A 310 -12.35 0.17 5.09
N TYR A 311 -11.84 -0.13 3.90
CA TYR A 311 -12.47 0.17 2.61
C TYR A 311 -12.54 -1.10 1.79
N GLU A 312 -13.72 -1.43 1.29
CA GLU A 312 -13.88 -2.51 0.33
C GLU A 312 -13.79 -1.94 -1.09
N ILE A 313 -12.99 -2.60 -1.92
CA ILE A 313 -12.70 -2.18 -3.29
C ILE A 313 -13.02 -3.35 -4.21
N SER A 314 -13.92 -3.11 -5.17
CA SER A 314 -14.23 -4.09 -6.20
C SER A 314 -13.00 -4.31 -7.09
N LEU A 315 -12.66 -5.57 -7.35
CA LEU A 315 -11.61 -5.92 -8.30
C LEU A 315 -12.10 -5.77 -9.74
N SER A 316 -13.41 -5.86 -9.96
CA SER A 316 -14.06 -5.57 -11.24
C SER A 316 -13.99 -4.08 -11.58
N SER A 317 -13.80 -3.75 -12.85
CA SER A 317 -13.60 -2.39 -13.35
C SER A 317 -14.37 -2.10 -14.63
N SER A 318 -14.45 -3.05 -15.55
CA SER A 318 -15.17 -2.90 -16.81
C SER A 318 -16.57 -3.53 -16.78
N GLY A 319 -16.79 -4.48 -15.86
CA GLY A 319 -18.03 -5.28 -15.81
C GLY A 319 -18.02 -6.45 -16.78
N ASP A 320 -16.96 -6.62 -17.59
CA ASP A 320 -16.66 -7.85 -18.32
C ASP A 320 -15.71 -8.71 -17.48
N ALA A 321 -16.21 -9.85 -17.01
CA ALA A 321 -15.46 -10.78 -16.18
C ALA A 321 -14.17 -11.28 -16.84
N ARG A 322 -14.13 -11.39 -18.18
CA ARG A 322 -12.93 -11.82 -18.91
C ARG A 322 -11.85 -10.75 -18.91
N GLU A 323 -12.22 -9.50 -19.18
CA GLU A 323 -11.31 -8.37 -19.15
C GLU A 323 -10.81 -8.10 -17.73
N ASP A 324 -11.73 -8.10 -16.76
CA ASP A 324 -11.41 -7.90 -15.35
C ASP A 324 -10.52 -9.05 -14.82
N GLY A 325 -10.83 -10.30 -15.19
CA GLY A 325 -10.02 -11.47 -14.82
C GLY A 325 -8.60 -11.41 -15.37
N ARG A 326 -8.44 -11.00 -16.64
CA ARG A 326 -7.11 -10.75 -17.22
C ARG A 326 -6.38 -9.62 -16.50
N THR A 327 -7.06 -8.51 -16.21
CA THR A 327 -6.48 -7.34 -15.54
C THR A 327 -5.99 -7.69 -14.13
N VAL A 328 -6.81 -8.42 -13.35
CA VAL A 328 -6.44 -8.90 -12.02
C VAL A 328 -5.27 -9.87 -12.10
N SER A 329 -5.31 -10.83 -13.02
CA SER A 329 -4.24 -11.80 -13.21
C SER A 329 -2.90 -11.14 -13.52
N MET A 330 -2.89 -10.21 -14.48
CA MET A 330 -1.69 -9.48 -14.88
C MET A 330 -1.13 -8.58 -13.78
N ALA A 331 -2.00 -7.96 -12.96
CA ALA A 331 -1.55 -7.20 -11.81
C ALA A 331 -0.88 -8.09 -10.76
N ILE A 332 -1.45 -9.27 -10.47
CA ILE A 332 -0.82 -10.23 -9.54
C ILE A 332 0.48 -10.78 -10.13
N ARG A 333 0.54 -11.03 -11.44
CA ARG A 333 1.80 -11.38 -12.13
C ARG A 333 2.86 -10.33 -11.92
N ALA A 334 2.54 -9.06 -12.21
CA ALA A 334 3.48 -7.95 -12.05
C ALA A 334 3.98 -7.76 -10.61
N ILE A 335 3.24 -8.26 -9.61
CA ILE A 335 3.63 -8.22 -8.20
C ILE A 335 4.46 -9.43 -7.78
N GLN A 336 4.13 -10.63 -8.28
CA GLN A 336 4.69 -11.90 -7.80
C GLN A 336 5.84 -12.44 -8.64
N GLU A 337 5.96 -12.00 -9.89
CA GLU A 337 6.81 -12.64 -10.90
C GLU A 337 8.28 -12.74 -10.45
N SER A 338 8.82 -11.74 -9.75
CA SER A 338 10.19 -11.77 -9.22
C SER A 338 10.42 -12.93 -8.25
N MET A 339 9.55 -13.04 -7.24
CA MET A 339 9.60 -14.11 -6.22
C MET A 339 9.32 -15.49 -6.82
N LEU A 340 8.31 -15.59 -7.70
CA LEU A 340 7.95 -16.86 -8.33
C LEU A 340 9.04 -17.35 -9.29
N SER A 341 9.60 -16.45 -10.10
CA SER A 341 10.70 -16.79 -11.01
C SER A 341 11.94 -17.23 -10.25
N HIS A 342 12.25 -16.58 -9.12
CA HIS A 342 13.38 -16.95 -8.29
C HIS A 342 13.24 -18.37 -7.72
N HIS A 343 12.05 -18.73 -7.24
CA HIS A 343 11.83 -20.01 -6.56
C HIS A 343 11.53 -21.18 -7.51
N PHE A 344 10.67 -20.96 -8.51
CA PHE A 344 10.20 -22.00 -9.42
C PHE A 344 10.92 -22.01 -10.77
N GLY A 345 11.60 -20.91 -11.13
CA GLY A 345 12.18 -20.70 -12.45
C GLY A 345 11.24 -19.91 -13.36
N ALA A 346 11.81 -19.09 -14.25
CA ALA A 346 11.06 -18.21 -15.16
C ALA A 346 10.13 -19.01 -16.10
N ASP A 347 10.54 -20.19 -16.53
CA ASP A 347 9.76 -21.04 -17.46
C ASP A 347 8.42 -21.49 -16.86
N VAL A 348 8.30 -21.55 -15.53
CA VAL A 348 7.07 -21.96 -14.84
C VAL A 348 6.05 -20.82 -14.79
N VAL A 349 6.50 -19.57 -14.80
CA VAL A 349 5.64 -18.40 -14.58
C VAL A 349 4.56 -18.27 -15.65
N ASP A 350 4.89 -18.45 -16.92
CA ASP A 350 3.91 -18.33 -18.00
C ASP A 350 2.82 -19.40 -17.90
N ALA A 351 3.21 -20.66 -17.66
CA ALA A 351 2.27 -21.75 -17.47
C ALA A 351 1.37 -21.54 -16.24
N LEU A 352 1.96 -21.04 -15.15
CA LEU A 352 1.24 -20.71 -13.92
C LEU A 352 0.20 -19.61 -14.15
N PHE A 353 0.59 -18.51 -14.78
CA PHE A 353 -0.30 -17.37 -14.98
C PHE A 353 -1.34 -17.61 -16.08
N HIS A 354 -1.10 -18.49 -17.03
CA HIS A 354 -2.15 -18.98 -17.93
C HIS A 354 -3.27 -19.65 -17.12
N ARG A 355 -2.91 -20.64 -16.29
CA ARG A 355 -3.89 -21.36 -15.46
C ARG A 355 -4.58 -20.45 -14.44
N TYR A 356 -3.82 -19.57 -13.82
CA TYR A 356 -4.33 -18.61 -12.85
C TYR A 356 -5.35 -17.65 -13.49
N THR A 357 -5.08 -17.17 -14.71
CA THR A 357 -6.01 -16.29 -15.44
C THR A 357 -7.35 -16.99 -15.68
N ASP A 358 -7.33 -18.26 -16.07
CA ASP A 358 -8.56 -19.04 -16.28
C ASP A 358 -9.39 -19.12 -14.99
N LEU A 359 -8.76 -19.46 -13.86
CA LEU A 359 -9.45 -19.60 -12.57
C LEU A 359 -9.98 -18.27 -12.02
N VAL A 360 -9.22 -17.19 -12.17
CA VAL A 360 -9.66 -15.84 -11.78
C VAL A 360 -10.87 -15.44 -12.62
N THR A 361 -10.80 -15.64 -13.94
CA THR A 361 -11.90 -15.32 -14.87
C THR A 361 -13.16 -16.10 -14.52
N GLU A 362 -13.07 -17.42 -14.39
CA GLU A 362 -14.20 -18.30 -14.02
C GLU A 362 -14.84 -17.87 -12.69
N SER A 363 -14.04 -17.42 -11.73
CA SER A 363 -14.55 -16.96 -10.44
C SER A 363 -15.24 -15.61 -10.54
N MET A 364 -14.70 -14.67 -11.33
CA MET A 364 -15.31 -13.35 -11.56
C MET A 364 -16.58 -13.43 -12.41
N GLU A 365 -16.73 -14.46 -13.24
CA GLU A 365 -18.00 -14.77 -13.93
C GLU A 365 -19.11 -15.21 -12.96
N ARG A 366 -18.73 -15.82 -11.83
CA ARG A 366 -19.68 -16.35 -10.83
C ARG A 366 -20.11 -15.30 -9.83
N GLU A 367 -19.19 -14.45 -9.38
CA GLU A 367 -19.46 -13.49 -8.32
C GLU A 367 -18.53 -12.28 -8.35
N GLU A 368 -18.96 -11.21 -7.67
CA GLU A 368 -18.13 -10.02 -7.49
C GLU A 368 -16.98 -10.31 -6.52
N VAL A 369 -15.74 -10.10 -6.98
CA VAL A 369 -14.54 -10.23 -6.16
C VAL A 369 -14.13 -8.87 -5.61
N LYS A 370 -13.88 -8.80 -4.31
CA LYS A 370 -13.48 -7.57 -3.61
C LYS A 370 -12.17 -7.75 -2.89
N SER A 371 -11.48 -6.64 -2.65
CA SER A 371 -10.34 -6.53 -1.75
C SER A 371 -10.65 -5.59 -0.60
N LEU A 372 -10.03 -5.81 0.56
CA LEU A 372 -10.13 -4.93 1.71
C LEU A 372 -8.82 -4.17 1.92
N GLN A 373 -8.94 -2.85 2.02
CA GLN A 373 -7.85 -1.93 2.36
C GLN A 373 -8.08 -1.34 3.75
N ILE A 374 -7.03 -1.27 4.55
CA ILE A 374 -6.98 -0.54 5.81
C ILE A 374 -6.35 0.83 5.52
N GLY A 375 -7.03 1.91 5.88
CA GLY A 375 -6.53 3.28 5.83
C GLY A 375 -6.38 3.84 7.24
N VAL A 376 -5.18 4.30 7.59
CA VAL A 376 -4.83 4.80 8.92
C VAL A 376 -4.10 6.13 8.82
N VAL A 377 -4.42 7.08 9.71
CA VAL A 377 -3.68 8.33 9.89
C VAL A 377 -3.06 8.36 11.28
N LEU A 378 -1.74 8.56 11.32
CA LEU A 378 -0.94 8.61 12.54
C LEU A 378 -0.30 9.99 12.70
N THR A 379 -0.33 10.57 13.89
CA THR A 379 0.40 11.80 14.23
C THR A 379 1.53 11.51 15.22
N ARG A 380 2.74 12.00 14.93
CA ARG A 380 3.89 11.88 15.83
C ARG A 380 3.71 12.75 17.07
N TYR A 381 3.79 12.15 18.26
CA TYR A 381 3.77 12.92 19.51
C TYR A 381 4.90 13.94 19.60
N SER A 382 4.60 15.12 20.14
CA SER A 382 5.63 16.08 20.52
C SER A 382 6.45 15.56 21.70
N THR A 383 7.77 15.66 21.62
CA THR A 383 8.67 15.24 22.71
C THR A 383 8.33 16.01 23.98
N GLY A 384 7.70 15.34 24.95
CA GLY A 384 7.17 15.93 26.19
C GLY A 384 5.89 15.27 26.68
N LEU A 385 5.11 14.66 25.78
CA LEU A 385 3.90 13.89 26.11
C LEU A 385 4.22 12.38 26.21
N ARG A 386 5.20 12.00 27.04
CA ARG A 386 5.08 10.69 27.71
C ARG A 386 4.14 10.91 28.89
N THR A 387 2.86 11.10 28.62
CA THR A 387 1.85 11.05 29.68
C THR A 387 1.80 9.62 30.17
N GLY A 388 2.29 9.41 31.39
CA GLY A 388 1.90 8.27 32.20
C GLY A 388 0.37 8.23 32.27
N CYS A 389 -0.21 7.33 31.50
CA CYS A 389 -1.56 6.80 31.70
C CYS A 389 -1.59 5.41 31.07
N ALA A 390 -0.68 4.55 31.54
CA ALA A 390 -0.93 3.13 31.59
C ALA A 390 -1.80 2.85 32.84
N LEU A 391 -3.06 3.28 32.79
CA LEU A 391 -4.10 2.76 33.66
C LEU A 391 -5.33 2.55 32.77
N GLY A 392 -5.65 1.28 32.58
CA GLY A 392 -6.77 0.85 31.77
C GLY A 392 -8.08 1.46 32.26
N LEU A 393 -8.81 2.05 31.34
CA LEU A 393 -10.26 2.14 31.41
C LEU A 393 -10.80 1.65 30.06
N PRO A 394 -11.80 0.77 30.06
CA PRO A 394 -12.36 0.22 28.82
C PRO A 394 -13.03 1.34 28.02
N PHE A 395 -12.67 1.43 26.74
CA PHE A 395 -13.32 2.33 25.80
C PHE A 395 -14.77 1.86 25.62
N ASN A 396 -15.71 2.54 26.27
CA ASN A 396 -17.13 2.30 26.05
C ASN A 396 -17.51 2.88 24.68
N SER A 397 -17.93 1.98 23.79
CA SER A 397 -18.56 2.27 22.51
C SER A 397 -19.80 3.15 22.70
N LEU A 398 -19.70 4.46 22.46
CA LEU A 398 -20.85 5.35 22.18
C LEU A 398 -20.35 6.75 21.84
N LEU A 399 -20.11 7.01 20.55
CA LEU A 399 -20.31 8.32 19.91
C LEU A 399 -20.09 8.22 18.38
N ARG A 400 -20.85 7.34 17.71
CA ARG A 400 -21.22 7.57 16.31
C ARG A 400 -22.18 8.77 16.25
N ARG A 401 -21.67 10.00 16.30
CA ARG A 401 -22.46 11.17 15.89
C ARG A 401 -22.46 11.26 14.38
N ARG A 402 -23.50 10.66 13.80
CA ARG A 402 -24.01 10.93 12.44
C ARG A 402 -24.09 12.45 12.23
N ARG A 403 -23.22 13.02 11.39
CA ARG A 403 -23.58 14.22 10.61
C ARG A 403 -24.27 13.73 9.35
N LEU A 404 -25.57 13.46 9.48
CA LEU A 404 -26.47 13.36 8.33
C LEU A 404 -26.67 14.78 7.80
N LEU A 405 -26.03 15.08 6.67
CA LEU A 405 -26.52 16.12 5.78
C LEU A 405 -27.91 15.65 5.30
N ARG A 406 -28.97 16.33 5.75
CA ARG A 406 -30.31 16.15 5.17
C ARG A 406 -30.32 16.80 3.78
N PRO A 407 -30.81 16.12 2.73
CA PRO A 407 -31.30 16.79 1.55
C PRO A 407 -32.64 17.45 1.90
N LEU A 408 -32.81 18.72 1.55
CA LEU A 408 -34.11 19.39 1.54
C LEU A 408 -34.95 18.77 0.41
N SER A 409 -35.94 17.96 0.78
CA SER A 409 -37.04 17.54 -0.08
C SER A 409 -37.98 18.72 -0.32
N VAL A 410 -38.16 19.11 -1.58
CA VAL A 410 -39.29 19.94 -2.03
C VAL A 410 -40.31 18.99 -2.64
N LEU A 411 -41.49 18.88 -2.01
CA LEU A 411 -42.69 18.26 -2.56
C LEU A 411 -43.37 19.24 -3.52
N GLY A 412 -43.83 18.72 -4.65
CA GLY A 412 -44.19 19.48 -5.85
C GLY A 412 -45.66 19.88 -6.01
N ALA A 413 -45.91 20.38 -7.24
CA ALA A 413 -47.14 20.61 -8.00
C ALA A 413 -46.94 21.99 -8.69
N GLY A 414 -46.83 22.13 -10.01
CA GLY A 414 -47.70 21.63 -11.08
C GLY A 414 -48.32 22.86 -11.75
N GLY A 415 -48.20 23.00 -13.08
CA GLY A 415 -49.04 23.93 -13.85
C GLY A 415 -48.33 24.94 -14.75
N GLN A 416 -48.50 24.71 -16.05
CA GLN A 416 -48.30 25.53 -17.25
C GLN A 416 -48.50 27.05 -17.13
N GLY A 417 -47.82 27.82 -17.99
CA GLY A 417 -48.42 29.04 -18.60
C GLY A 417 -47.51 30.26 -18.82
N TYR A 418 -46.91 30.33 -20.02
CA TYR A 418 -46.64 31.49 -20.90
C TYR A 418 -46.34 32.93 -20.42
N PHE A 419 -45.48 33.57 -21.24
CA PHE A 419 -45.28 35.01 -21.55
C PHE A 419 -44.22 35.84 -20.78
N LEU A 420 -43.13 36.14 -21.52
CA LEU A 420 -42.33 37.39 -21.51
C LEU A 420 -43.21 38.61 -21.89
N PRO A 421 -42.82 39.91 -21.75
CA PRO A 421 -41.44 40.45 -21.79
C PRO A 421 -41.12 41.70 -20.91
N GLY A 422 -39.84 42.11 -20.96
CA GLY A 422 -39.37 43.49 -20.73
C GLY A 422 -38.72 43.76 -19.38
N ALA A 423 -37.69 44.59 -19.20
CA ALA A 423 -36.65 45.19 -20.02
C ALA A 423 -35.75 46.01 -19.05
N TRP A 424 -34.53 46.33 -19.49
CA TRP A 424 -33.62 47.41 -19.02
C TRP A 424 -32.53 47.10 -17.96
N VAL A 425 -31.29 47.14 -18.48
CA VAL A 425 -29.93 47.44 -17.93
C VAL A 425 -29.76 49.00 -18.02
N PRO A 426 -28.88 49.78 -17.32
CA PRO A 426 -27.46 49.59 -16.90
C PRO A 426 -27.12 50.10 -15.47
N ILE A 427 -25.91 50.04 -14.88
CA ILE A 427 -24.50 50.07 -15.33
C ILE A 427 -23.69 49.01 -14.58
#